data_AF-A4CKS3-F1
#
_entry.id   AF-A4CKS3-F1
#
_cell.length_a   1.000
_cell.length_b   1.000
_cell.length_c   1.000
_cell.angle_alpha   90.00
_cell.angle_beta   90.00
_cell.angle_gamma   90.00
#
_symmetry.space_group_name_H-M   'P 1'
#
loop_
_entity.id
_entity.type
_entity.pdbx_description
1 polymer ?
#
loop_
_entity_poly.entity_id
_entity_poly.type
_entity_poly.pdbx_seq_one_letter_code
_entity_poly.pdbx_strand_id
1 'polypeptide(L)'
;MEREIFLKDFLEQKDPWFATRPANRSLLRFDGARFKSKEETLLIRDIPGYFEIDRTSLPGKVALATVTTHQGFYVDLARYGDSETYFQEAIGSRSRSNLRRYRNRLETCFDIAYRDYFGAIELDEYNRLFEVLEGLLVRRFREKGEENYELQHLGHFQAVLRDMILDKKAHLFVIYHGHKPISIRINMFRDEMAYYIISGYDIDYSKFHLGFIDMAMSIQWMFANGFDRYDLLKGYGYYKKKWTRDSYFCRDCYIYDRSRPVAWGVTRMSVLKSRIRYGLYRWLKNRPAGKLVKSLRKTIAGPRNAGGAASRVIEGGPAEIQPEKLGLEIDIENQPEYRVLRQPVYRFLFYSREAYRDLRVYAHKERDDLFFIRGRNKSQTLVVQH
;
A
#
# COMPACT_ATOMS: atom_id res chain seq x y z
N MET A 1 -13.04 -8.09 -31.13
CA MET A 1 -13.21 -7.31 -29.88
C MET A 1 -12.29 -7.91 -28.82
N GLU A 2 -11.61 -7.10 -27.99
CA GLU A 2 -10.70 -7.60 -26.94
C GLU A 2 -11.46 -7.58 -25.60
N ARG A 3 -11.57 -8.72 -24.92
CA ARG A 3 -12.15 -8.80 -23.57
C ARG A 3 -11.01 -8.90 -22.55
N GLU A 4 -11.04 -8.08 -21.51
CA GLU A 4 -9.97 -8.01 -20.50
C GLU A 4 -10.39 -8.65 -19.18
N ILE A 5 -9.46 -9.37 -18.54
CA ILE A 5 -9.59 -9.93 -17.19
C ILE A 5 -8.33 -9.56 -16.39
N PHE A 6 -8.51 -9.12 -15.15
CA PHE A 6 -7.43 -8.74 -14.24
C PHE A 6 -7.21 -9.81 -13.17
N LEU A 7 -6.01 -9.84 -12.59
CA LEU A 7 -5.68 -10.72 -11.47
C LEU A 7 -6.59 -10.50 -10.24
N LYS A 8 -7.15 -9.30 -10.04
CA LYS A 8 -8.14 -9.08 -8.97
C LYS A 8 -9.38 -9.96 -9.12
N ASP A 9 -9.80 -10.23 -10.36
CA ASP A 9 -10.98 -11.06 -10.65
C ASP A 9 -10.72 -12.52 -10.22
N PHE A 10 -9.46 -12.93 -10.18
CA PHE A 10 -9.05 -14.24 -9.63
C PHE A 10 -9.21 -14.29 -8.10
N LEU A 11 -8.95 -13.19 -7.39
CA LEU A 11 -9.09 -13.14 -5.94
C LEU A 11 -10.57 -13.09 -5.50
N GLU A 12 -11.43 -12.50 -6.31
CA GLU A 12 -12.85 -12.28 -6.00
C GLU A 12 -13.73 -13.49 -6.34
N GLN A 13 -13.36 -14.27 -7.37
CA GLN A 13 -14.18 -15.41 -7.80
C GLN A 13 -13.95 -16.63 -6.92
N LYS A 14 -15.03 -17.36 -6.61
CA LYS A 14 -14.97 -18.65 -5.89
C LYS A 14 -14.23 -19.71 -6.70
N ASP A 15 -14.52 -19.79 -8.00
CA ASP A 15 -13.90 -20.71 -8.95
C ASP A 15 -13.51 -19.97 -10.25
N PRO A 16 -12.35 -19.27 -10.25
CA PRO A 16 -11.82 -18.62 -11.43
C PRO A 16 -11.46 -19.70 -12.41
N TRP A 17 -12.25 -19.76 -13.48
CA TRP A 17 -12.14 -20.74 -14.56
C TRP A 17 -10.77 -20.79 -15.27
N PHE A 18 -9.88 -19.85 -14.96
CA PHE A 18 -8.54 -19.72 -15.53
C PHE A 18 -7.41 -20.03 -14.51
N ALA A 19 -7.72 -20.47 -13.28
CA ALA A 19 -6.71 -20.66 -12.24
C ALA A 19 -7.03 -21.74 -11.19
N THR A 20 -6.13 -22.72 -11.01
CA THR A 20 -6.27 -23.80 -10.01
C THR A 20 -4.92 -24.17 -9.39
N ARG A 21 -4.85 -24.43 -8.09
CA ARG A 21 -3.61 -24.91 -7.44
C ARG A 21 -3.58 -26.44 -7.36
N PRO A 22 -2.86 -27.18 -8.23
CA PRO A 22 -2.39 -28.52 -7.88
C PRO A 22 -1.23 -28.40 -6.87
N ALA A 23 -1.08 -29.42 -6.03
CA ALA A 23 -0.34 -29.46 -4.76
C ALA A 23 1.15 -29.00 -4.75
N ASN A 24 1.74 -28.52 -5.85
CA ASN A 24 3.13 -28.08 -5.87
C ASN A 24 3.48 -26.89 -6.77
N ARG A 25 2.57 -26.39 -7.63
CA ARG A 25 2.83 -25.21 -8.47
C ARG A 25 1.54 -24.47 -8.78
N SER A 26 1.53 -23.16 -8.62
CA SER A 26 0.39 -22.30 -8.93
C SER A 26 0.08 -22.40 -10.44
N LEU A 27 -0.90 -23.22 -10.84
CA LEU A 27 -1.19 -23.52 -12.25
C LEU A 27 -2.42 -22.74 -12.73
N LEU A 28 -2.29 -22.01 -13.82
CA LEU A 28 -3.41 -21.41 -14.52
C LEU A 28 -3.92 -22.39 -15.55
N ARG A 29 -5.01 -23.08 -15.21
CA ARG A 29 -5.74 -23.96 -16.12
C ARG A 29 -6.83 -23.17 -16.82
N PHE A 30 -6.88 -23.24 -18.14
CA PHE A 30 -7.91 -22.56 -18.92
C PHE A 30 -9.06 -23.49 -19.21
N ASP A 31 -10.27 -23.13 -18.77
CA ASP A 31 -11.51 -23.73 -19.24
C ASP A 31 -11.86 -23.22 -20.64
N GLY A 32 -11.40 -23.96 -21.64
CA GLY A 32 -11.67 -23.64 -23.04
C GLY A 32 -13.15 -23.80 -23.46
N ALA A 33 -14.02 -24.41 -22.65
CA ALA A 33 -15.47 -24.45 -22.92
C ALA A 33 -16.14 -23.08 -22.69
N ARG A 34 -15.51 -22.20 -21.90
CA ARG A 34 -15.96 -20.81 -21.70
C ARG A 34 -15.46 -19.85 -22.78
N PHE A 35 -14.49 -20.27 -23.60
CA PHE A 35 -14.07 -19.53 -24.79
C PHE A 35 -15.10 -19.71 -25.92
N LYS A 36 -16.22 -19.01 -25.80
CA LYS A 36 -17.39 -19.17 -26.69
C LYS A 36 -17.32 -18.36 -27.98
N SER A 37 -16.52 -17.30 -28.03
CA SER A 37 -16.44 -16.41 -29.21
C SER A 37 -15.29 -16.82 -30.12
N LYS A 38 -15.63 -17.30 -31.32
CA LYS A 38 -14.67 -17.75 -32.33
C LYS A 38 -13.95 -16.58 -33.05
N GLU A 39 -14.34 -15.33 -32.79
CA GLU A 39 -13.74 -14.14 -33.44
C GLU A 39 -13.04 -13.18 -32.45
N GLU A 40 -13.02 -13.52 -31.16
CA GLU A 40 -12.46 -12.65 -30.12
C GLU A 40 -11.08 -13.10 -29.65
N THR A 41 -10.31 -12.11 -29.19
CA THR A 41 -9.09 -12.33 -28.42
C THR A 41 -9.43 -12.06 -26.96
N LEU A 42 -9.18 -13.04 -26.10
CA LEU A 42 -9.27 -12.86 -24.66
C LEU A 42 -7.91 -12.47 -24.11
N LEU A 43 -7.84 -11.36 -23.37
CA LEU A 43 -6.64 -10.87 -22.74
C LEU A 43 -6.75 -10.99 -21.21
N ILE A 44 -5.86 -11.79 -20.62
CA ILE A 44 -5.67 -11.84 -19.17
C ILE A 44 -4.41 -11.04 -18.84
N ARG A 45 -4.59 -9.97 -18.06
CA ARG A 45 -3.52 -9.04 -17.73
C ARG A 45 -2.79 -9.44 -16.44
N ASP A 46 -1.53 -9.03 -16.37
CA ASP A 46 -0.74 -8.98 -15.14
C ASP A 46 -0.56 -10.32 -14.41
N ILE A 47 -0.58 -11.44 -15.13
CA ILE A 47 -0.34 -12.78 -14.56
C ILE A 47 1.06 -12.84 -13.94
N PRO A 48 1.21 -13.10 -12.63
CA PRO A 48 2.51 -13.23 -12.01
C PRO A 48 3.38 -14.32 -12.63
N GLY A 49 4.69 -14.11 -12.62
CA GLY A 49 5.67 -14.99 -13.28
C GLY A 49 5.74 -16.40 -12.67
N TYR A 50 5.34 -16.53 -11.41
CA TYR A 50 5.32 -17.80 -10.68
C TYR A 50 4.08 -18.66 -10.97
N PHE A 51 3.08 -18.12 -11.68
CA PHE A 51 1.97 -18.93 -12.18
C PHE A 51 2.40 -19.68 -13.44
N GLU A 52 2.30 -20.99 -13.47
CA GLU A 52 2.47 -21.75 -14.71
C GLU A 52 1.18 -21.63 -15.54
N ILE A 53 1.30 -21.55 -16.86
CA ILE A 53 0.15 -21.48 -17.77
C ILE A 53 0.01 -22.87 -18.38
N ASP A 54 -1.05 -23.59 -18.05
CA ASP A 54 -1.32 -24.89 -18.62
C ASP A 54 -1.71 -24.76 -20.09
N ARG A 55 -0.82 -25.21 -20.98
CA ARG A 55 -1.06 -25.19 -22.43
C ARG A 55 -1.70 -26.48 -22.92
N THR A 56 -1.70 -27.53 -22.10
CA THR A 56 -2.20 -28.86 -22.47
C THR A 56 -3.72 -28.92 -22.42
N SER A 57 -4.35 -28.07 -21.61
CA SER A 57 -5.81 -27.96 -21.48
C SER A 57 -6.48 -27.10 -22.57
N LEU A 58 -5.73 -26.58 -23.55
CA LEU A 58 -6.28 -25.72 -24.60
C LEU A 58 -7.02 -26.54 -25.67
N PRO A 59 -8.28 -26.23 -26.00
CA PRO A 59 -9.02 -26.99 -27.00
C PRO A 59 -8.54 -26.71 -28.43
N GLY A 60 -8.20 -27.77 -29.17
CA GLY A 60 -8.12 -27.78 -30.63
C GLY A 60 -7.26 -26.68 -31.27
N LYS A 61 -7.91 -25.68 -31.89
CA LYS A 61 -7.27 -24.59 -32.64
C LYS A 61 -6.99 -23.34 -31.79
N VAL A 62 -7.29 -23.37 -30.49
CA VAL A 62 -6.97 -22.28 -29.58
C VAL A 62 -5.45 -22.20 -29.37
N ALA A 63 -4.90 -21.00 -29.46
CA ALA A 63 -3.50 -20.69 -29.25
C ALA A 63 -3.33 -19.60 -28.19
N LEU A 64 -2.11 -19.52 -27.67
CA LEU A 64 -1.73 -18.62 -26.60
C LEU A 64 -0.49 -17.81 -26.99
N ALA A 65 -0.54 -16.51 -26.76
CA ALA A 65 0.63 -15.63 -26.87
C ALA A 65 0.84 -14.87 -25.56
N THR A 66 2.10 -14.71 -25.13
CA THR A 66 2.43 -13.98 -23.89
C THR A 66 3.33 -12.79 -24.17
N VAL A 67 3.15 -11.72 -23.40
CA VAL A 67 4.04 -10.55 -23.37
C VAL A 67 4.48 -10.27 -21.94
N THR A 68 5.79 -10.22 -21.71
CA THR A 68 6.37 -9.85 -20.41
C THR A 68 6.14 -8.35 -20.15
N THR A 69 5.52 -8.03 -19.01
CA THR A 69 5.09 -6.66 -18.66
C THR A 69 5.97 -6.05 -17.57
N HIS A 70 5.45 -5.91 -16.36
CA HIS A 70 6.09 -5.26 -15.22
C HIS A 70 6.77 -6.26 -14.29
N GLN A 71 7.73 -5.77 -13.50
CA GLN A 71 8.32 -6.54 -12.41
C GLN A 71 7.45 -6.42 -11.15
N GLY A 72 7.13 -7.56 -10.55
CA GLY A 72 6.52 -7.70 -9.21
C GLY A 72 7.52 -8.24 -8.20
N PHE A 73 7.14 -8.18 -6.92
CA PHE A 73 7.96 -8.60 -5.78
C PHE A 73 7.10 -9.42 -4.84
N TYR A 74 7.69 -10.39 -4.15
CA TYR A 74 6.99 -11.25 -3.20
C TYR A 74 7.93 -11.69 -2.09
N VAL A 75 7.38 -12.02 -0.93
CA VAL A 75 8.09 -12.73 0.13
C VAL A 75 7.74 -14.21 0.01
N ASP A 76 8.75 -15.06 -0.16
CA ASP A 76 8.59 -16.52 -0.18
C ASP A 76 8.59 -17.04 1.25
N LEU A 77 7.44 -17.03 1.92
CA LEU A 77 7.32 -17.36 3.35
C LEU A 77 7.71 -18.82 3.61
N ALA A 78 7.29 -19.73 2.72
CA ALA A 78 7.58 -21.17 2.79
C ALA A 78 9.10 -21.47 2.84
N ARG A 79 9.95 -20.59 2.29
CA ARG A 79 11.40 -20.73 2.32
C ARG A 79 11.99 -20.61 3.72
N TYR A 80 11.38 -19.82 4.60
CA TYR A 80 11.97 -19.42 5.89
C TYR A 80 11.44 -20.19 7.08
N GLY A 81 10.31 -20.90 6.95
CA GLY A 81 9.66 -21.65 8.03
C GLY A 81 8.95 -20.76 9.05
N ASP A 82 9.63 -19.75 9.58
CA ASP A 82 9.09 -18.82 10.58
C ASP A 82 9.50 -17.35 10.32
N SER A 83 8.80 -16.45 11.01
CA SER A 83 9.01 -15.01 10.84
C SER A 83 10.36 -14.53 11.38
N GLU A 84 10.87 -15.11 12.46
CA GLU A 84 12.15 -14.71 13.04
C GLU A 84 13.29 -14.99 12.07
N THR A 85 13.34 -16.22 11.55
CA THR A 85 14.29 -16.65 10.52
C THR A 85 14.22 -15.73 9.29
N TYR A 86 13.03 -15.43 8.79
CA TYR A 86 12.84 -14.46 7.70
C TYR A 86 13.44 -13.08 8.02
N PHE A 87 13.12 -12.49 9.17
CA PHE A 87 13.65 -11.17 9.51
C PHE A 87 15.18 -11.22 9.64
N GLN A 88 15.74 -12.26 10.25
CA GLN A 88 17.17 -12.40 10.42
C GLN A 88 17.93 -12.51 9.09
N GLU A 89 17.43 -13.30 8.14
CA GLU A 89 18.11 -13.58 6.87
C GLU A 89 17.78 -12.57 5.75
N ALA A 90 16.51 -12.22 5.58
CA ALA A 90 16.05 -11.40 4.45
C ALA A 90 16.20 -9.89 4.70
N ILE A 91 16.07 -9.46 5.96
CA ILE A 91 16.01 -8.03 6.32
C ILE A 91 17.31 -7.60 6.97
N GLY A 92 18.05 -6.65 6.39
CA GLY A 92 19.34 -6.21 6.95
C GLY A 92 19.28 -5.70 8.40
N SER A 93 20.38 -5.90 9.16
CA SER A 93 20.49 -5.58 10.59
C SER A 93 20.07 -4.15 10.96
N ARG A 94 20.46 -3.15 10.15
CA ARG A 94 20.04 -1.75 10.32
C ARG A 94 18.53 -1.58 10.18
N SER A 95 17.90 -2.25 9.21
CA SER A 95 16.44 -2.21 9.02
C SER A 95 15.71 -2.86 10.20
N ARG A 96 16.21 -4.00 10.71
CA ARG A 96 15.66 -4.64 11.91
C ARG A 96 15.76 -3.74 13.15
N SER A 97 16.92 -3.13 13.36
CA SER A 97 17.13 -2.20 14.48
C SER A 97 16.20 -0.99 14.39
N ASN A 98 16.06 -0.42 13.20
CA ASN A 98 15.12 0.67 12.95
C ASN A 98 13.67 0.26 13.22
N LEU A 99 13.25 -0.94 12.78
CA LEU A 99 11.89 -1.44 13.01
C LEU A 99 11.58 -1.49 14.52
N ARG A 100 12.47 -2.13 15.29
CA ARG A 100 12.34 -2.19 16.76
C ARG A 100 12.29 -0.80 17.38
N ARG A 101 13.18 0.11 16.95
CA ARG A 101 13.18 1.50 17.44
C ARG A 101 11.85 2.18 17.17
N TYR A 102 11.34 2.13 15.94
CA TYR A 102 10.12 2.84 15.57
C TYR A 102 8.89 2.29 16.29
N ARG A 103 8.77 0.96 16.36
CA ARG A 103 7.71 0.28 17.12
C ARG A 103 7.75 0.67 18.59
N ASN A 104 8.90 0.51 19.26
CA ASN A 104 9.02 0.84 20.67
C ASN A 104 8.72 2.33 20.93
N ARG A 105 9.12 3.24 20.02
CA ARG A 105 8.76 4.66 20.15
C ARG A 105 7.27 4.90 20.01
N LEU A 106 6.62 4.26 19.05
CA LEU A 106 5.19 4.40 18.86
C LEU A 106 4.44 3.96 20.13
N GLU A 107 4.75 2.77 20.66
CA GLU A 107 4.14 2.19 21.86
C GLU A 107 4.49 2.96 23.15
N THR A 108 5.65 3.64 23.19
CA THR A 108 6.01 4.51 24.32
C THR A 108 5.21 5.83 24.27
N CYS A 109 5.00 6.37 23.07
CA CYS A 109 4.43 7.70 22.91
C CYS A 109 2.90 7.68 22.89
N PHE A 110 2.27 6.59 22.47
CA PHE A 110 0.83 6.52 22.26
C PHE A 110 0.25 5.23 22.84
N ASP A 111 -1.04 5.26 23.14
CA ASP A 111 -1.78 4.06 23.50
C ASP A 111 -2.09 3.24 22.25
N ILE A 112 -1.23 2.27 21.94
CA ILE A 112 -1.28 1.53 20.67
C ILE A 112 -1.94 0.17 20.85
N ALA A 113 -2.91 -0.12 19.98
CA ALA A 113 -3.45 -1.47 19.81
C ALA A 113 -3.32 -1.92 18.35
N TYR A 114 -3.01 -3.19 18.15
CA TYR A 114 -2.96 -3.83 16.84
C TYR A 114 -4.15 -4.78 16.74
N ARG A 115 -4.87 -4.77 15.62
CA ARG A 115 -5.99 -5.70 15.38
C ARG A 115 -5.94 -6.27 13.98
N ASP A 116 -6.17 -7.57 13.91
CA ASP A 116 -6.36 -8.34 12.68
C ASP A 116 -7.85 -8.69 12.56
N TYR A 117 -8.54 -8.15 11.56
CA TYR A 117 -9.91 -8.53 11.25
C TYR A 117 -9.89 -9.63 10.19
N PHE A 118 -10.16 -10.86 10.63
CA PHE A 118 -10.12 -12.08 9.82
C PHE A 118 -11.14 -13.09 10.36
N GLY A 119 -12.17 -13.41 9.58
CA GLY A 119 -13.29 -14.28 9.98
C GLY A 119 -14.35 -13.60 10.85
N ALA A 120 -14.12 -12.39 11.35
CA ALA A 120 -15.09 -11.62 12.13
C ALA A 120 -14.83 -10.12 11.99
N ILE A 121 -15.89 -9.35 11.72
CA ILE A 121 -15.91 -7.89 11.78
C ILE A 121 -17.36 -7.39 11.81
N GLU A 122 -17.66 -6.47 12.73
CA GLU A 122 -18.97 -5.81 12.78
C GLU A 122 -19.15 -4.86 11.59
N LEU A 123 -20.39 -4.74 11.09
CA LEU A 123 -20.67 -3.91 9.91
C LEU A 123 -20.33 -2.43 10.15
N ASP A 124 -20.68 -1.89 11.31
CA ASP A 124 -20.40 -0.49 11.65
C ASP A 124 -18.89 -0.23 11.74
N GLU A 125 -18.14 -1.16 12.32
CA GLU A 125 -16.68 -1.07 12.40
C GLU A 125 -16.03 -1.16 11.01
N TYR A 126 -16.52 -2.06 10.16
CA TYR A 126 -16.08 -2.18 8.77
C TYR A 126 -16.28 -0.85 8.00
N ASN A 127 -17.48 -0.28 8.06
CA ASN A 127 -17.81 0.97 7.39
C ASN A 127 -16.92 2.11 7.89
N ARG A 128 -16.78 2.25 9.21
CA ARG A 128 -15.90 3.25 9.84
C ARG A 128 -14.46 3.11 9.37
N LEU A 129 -13.92 1.90 9.29
CA LEU A 129 -12.54 1.67 8.84
C LEU A 129 -12.33 2.03 7.37
N PHE A 130 -13.33 1.78 6.52
CA PHE A 130 -13.26 2.19 5.11
C PHE A 130 -13.29 3.70 4.92
N GLU A 131 -14.16 4.41 5.65
CA GLU A 131 -14.20 5.88 5.66
C GLU A 131 -12.85 6.46 6.11
N VAL A 132 -12.28 5.91 7.19
CA VAL A 132 -10.96 6.33 7.67
C VAL A 132 -9.88 6.04 6.63
N LEU A 133 -9.86 4.84 6.04
CA LEU A 133 -8.87 4.47 5.02
C LEU A 133 -8.92 5.43 3.82
N GLU A 134 -10.12 5.78 3.34
CA GLU A 134 -10.29 6.75 2.27
C GLU A 134 -9.66 8.11 2.65
N GLY A 135 -9.99 8.62 3.84
CA GLY A 135 -9.42 9.86 4.35
C GLY A 135 -7.90 9.85 4.47
N LEU A 136 -7.32 8.73 4.94
CA LEU A 136 -5.87 8.53 5.04
C LEU A 136 -5.21 8.56 3.66
N LEU A 137 -5.79 7.87 2.68
CA LEU A 137 -5.31 7.86 1.31
C LEU A 137 -5.37 9.28 0.71
N VAL A 138 -6.54 9.93 0.70
CA VAL A 138 -6.71 11.29 0.14
C VAL A 138 -5.68 12.27 0.71
N ARG A 139 -5.48 12.28 2.03
CA ARG A 139 -4.48 13.15 2.67
C ARG A 139 -3.06 12.87 2.18
N ARG A 140 -2.67 11.60 2.09
CA ARG A 140 -1.32 11.21 1.67
C ARG A 140 -1.01 11.62 0.23
N PHE A 141 -2.00 11.53 -0.66
CA PHE A 141 -1.84 11.91 -2.06
C PHE A 141 -1.78 13.42 -2.25
N ARG A 142 -2.61 14.17 -1.50
CA ARG A 142 -2.53 15.63 -1.45
C ARG A 142 -1.14 16.09 -0.99
N GLU A 143 -0.58 15.47 0.05
CA GLU A 143 0.77 15.76 0.55
C GLU A 143 1.86 15.51 -0.51
N LYS A 144 1.73 14.46 -1.32
CA LYS A 144 2.69 14.12 -2.38
C LYS A 144 2.51 14.92 -3.68
N GLY A 145 1.37 15.57 -3.87
CA GLY A 145 0.98 16.17 -5.16
C GLY A 145 0.81 15.12 -6.26
N GLU A 146 0.41 13.89 -5.90
CA GLU A 146 0.24 12.75 -6.81
C GLU A 146 -1.24 12.38 -6.93
N GLU A 147 -1.69 11.90 -8.09
CA GLU A 147 -3.01 11.27 -8.24
C GLU A 147 -2.97 9.85 -7.67
N ASN A 148 -4.06 9.43 -7.02
CA ASN A 148 -4.13 8.12 -6.40
C ASN A 148 -4.71 7.06 -7.33
N TYR A 149 -3.89 6.10 -7.73
CA TYR A 149 -4.36 4.93 -8.47
C TYR A 149 -5.24 3.99 -7.64
N GLU A 150 -5.06 3.92 -6.32
CA GLU A 150 -5.80 3.03 -5.42
C GLU A 150 -7.20 3.55 -5.08
N LEU A 151 -7.39 4.88 -4.96
CA LEU A 151 -8.70 5.49 -4.61
C LEU A 151 -9.79 5.15 -5.63
N GLN A 152 -9.46 5.10 -6.92
CA GLN A 152 -10.44 4.78 -7.97
C GLN A 152 -11.02 3.36 -7.85
N HIS A 153 -10.37 2.49 -7.05
CA HIS A 153 -10.77 1.10 -6.84
C HIS A 153 -11.31 0.86 -5.42
N LEU A 154 -11.23 1.83 -4.51
CA LEU A 154 -11.58 1.65 -3.10
C LEU A 154 -13.06 1.29 -2.91
N GLY A 155 -13.98 1.94 -3.64
CA GLY A 155 -15.42 1.64 -3.57
C GLY A 155 -15.76 0.21 -4.02
N HIS A 156 -15.04 -0.33 -5.00
CA HIS A 156 -15.19 -1.74 -5.41
C HIS A 156 -14.76 -2.68 -4.28
N PHE A 157 -13.62 -2.40 -3.67
CA PHE A 157 -13.11 -3.17 -2.53
C PHE A 157 -14.04 -3.10 -1.32
N GLN A 158 -14.63 -1.93 -1.04
CA GLN A 158 -15.62 -1.75 0.02
C GLN A 158 -16.89 -2.60 -0.19
N ALA A 159 -17.27 -2.85 -1.44
CA ALA A 159 -18.47 -3.63 -1.74
C ALA A 159 -18.29 -5.15 -1.47
N VAL A 160 -17.06 -5.67 -1.55
CA VAL A 160 -16.81 -7.13 -1.49
C VAL A 160 -16.01 -7.56 -0.26
N LEU A 161 -15.19 -6.69 0.32
CA LEU A 161 -14.18 -7.13 1.30
C LEU A 161 -14.78 -7.58 2.62
N ARG A 162 -15.93 -7.06 3.06
CA ARG A 162 -16.55 -7.52 4.31
C ARG A 162 -16.85 -9.00 4.25
N ASP A 163 -17.54 -9.44 3.19
CA ASP A 163 -17.89 -10.84 3.00
C ASP A 163 -16.63 -11.69 2.84
N MET A 164 -15.60 -11.18 2.14
CA MET A 164 -14.31 -11.85 2.06
C MET A 164 -13.60 -11.98 3.42
N ILE A 165 -13.72 -10.99 4.32
CA ILE A 165 -13.18 -11.08 5.68
C ILE A 165 -13.90 -12.18 6.45
N LEU A 166 -15.24 -12.21 6.41
CA LEU A 166 -16.05 -13.24 7.08
C LEU A 166 -15.72 -14.66 6.54
N ASP A 167 -15.51 -14.77 5.23
CA ASP A 167 -15.09 -15.99 4.54
C ASP A 167 -13.61 -16.35 4.73
N LYS A 168 -12.84 -15.58 5.51
CA LYS A 168 -11.38 -15.77 5.69
C LYS A 168 -10.58 -15.72 4.37
N LYS A 169 -11.06 -14.95 3.40
CA LYS A 169 -10.41 -14.65 2.10
C LYS A 169 -9.81 -13.24 2.04
N ALA A 170 -10.01 -12.43 3.06
CA ALA A 170 -9.37 -11.14 3.20
C ALA A 170 -9.09 -10.83 4.67
N HIS A 171 -8.15 -9.91 4.88
CA HIS A 171 -7.70 -9.49 6.18
C HIS A 171 -7.49 -7.98 6.20
N LEU A 172 -8.04 -7.30 7.21
CA LEU A 172 -7.67 -5.93 7.56
C LEU A 172 -6.75 -5.93 8.76
N PHE A 173 -5.53 -5.47 8.56
CA PHE A 173 -4.62 -5.16 9.66
C PHE A 173 -4.75 -3.68 10.03
N VAL A 174 -5.03 -3.39 11.29
CA VAL A 174 -5.26 -2.03 11.78
C VAL A 174 -4.37 -1.72 12.97
N ILE A 175 -3.70 -0.57 12.92
CA ILE A 175 -3.02 0.04 14.07
C ILE A 175 -3.93 1.15 14.61
N TYR A 176 -4.23 1.09 15.90
CA TYR A 176 -5.00 2.10 16.63
C TYR A 176 -4.11 2.94 17.53
N HIS A 177 -4.48 4.21 17.67
CA HIS A 177 -4.15 5.03 18.84
C HIS A 177 -5.45 5.24 19.63
N GLY A 178 -5.60 4.58 20.78
CA GLY A 178 -6.88 4.48 21.49
C GLY A 178 -7.96 3.87 20.59
N HIS A 179 -9.02 4.62 20.28
CA HIS A 179 -10.08 4.20 19.35
C HIS A 179 -9.87 4.66 17.89
N LYS A 180 -8.86 5.51 17.64
CA LYS A 180 -8.58 6.11 16.33
C LYS A 180 -7.71 5.17 15.48
N PRO A 181 -8.19 4.69 14.32
CA PRO A 181 -7.33 3.96 13.39
C PRO A 181 -6.30 4.92 12.79
N ILE A 182 -5.02 4.61 12.95
CA ILE A 182 -3.90 5.41 12.44
C ILE A 182 -3.17 4.73 11.28
N SER A 183 -3.40 3.44 11.06
CA SER A 183 -2.93 2.73 9.88
C SER A 183 -3.87 1.57 9.58
N ILE A 184 -4.20 1.39 8.30
CA ILE A 184 -5.08 0.31 7.82
C ILE A 184 -4.41 -0.31 6.60
N ARG A 185 -4.35 -1.64 6.57
CA ARG A 185 -3.81 -2.41 5.44
C ARG A 185 -4.79 -3.51 5.07
N ILE A 186 -5.06 -3.59 3.77
CA ILE A 186 -5.91 -4.61 3.16
C ILE A 186 -5.02 -5.66 2.53
N ASN A 187 -5.24 -6.91 2.93
CA ASN A 187 -4.69 -8.09 2.27
C ASN A 187 -5.85 -8.96 1.76
N MET A 188 -5.67 -9.58 0.61
CA MET A 188 -6.56 -10.62 0.10
C MET A 188 -5.83 -11.93 -0.02
N PHE A 189 -6.58 -13.02 0.10
CA PHE A 189 -6.05 -14.37 0.14
C PHE A 189 -6.69 -15.22 -0.93
N ARG A 190 -5.89 -16.16 -1.42
CA ARG A 190 -6.39 -17.28 -2.18
C ARG A 190 -5.49 -18.47 -1.95
N ASP A 191 -6.08 -19.55 -1.46
CA ASP A 191 -5.33 -20.70 -0.93
C ASP A 191 -4.30 -20.17 0.11
N GLU A 192 -3.10 -20.70 0.15
CA GLU A 192 -2.01 -20.25 1.04
C GLU A 192 -1.22 -19.05 0.45
N MET A 193 -1.81 -18.30 -0.48
CA MET A 193 -1.21 -17.10 -1.07
C MET A 193 -1.85 -15.83 -0.52
N ALA A 194 -1.03 -14.92 -0.03
CA ALA A 194 -1.43 -13.59 0.38
C ALA A 194 -1.03 -12.52 -0.65
N TYR A 195 -1.87 -11.50 -0.79
CA TYR A 195 -1.67 -10.40 -1.73
C TYR A 195 -1.83 -9.07 -0.99
N TYR A 196 -0.81 -8.22 -1.09
CA TYR A 196 -0.88 -6.83 -0.64
C TYR A 196 -1.75 -6.02 -1.59
N ILE A 197 -2.88 -5.49 -1.09
CA ILE A 197 -3.86 -4.77 -1.93
C ILE A 197 -3.69 -3.26 -1.78
N ILE A 198 -4.00 -2.73 -0.60
CA ILE A 198 -4.03 -1.29 -0.31
C ILE A 198 -3.50 -1.06 1.11
N SER A 199 -2.86 0.09 1.35
CA SER A 199 -2.52 0.53 2.70
C SER A 199 -2.55 2.05 2.83
N GLY A 200 -3.18 2.53 3.90
CA GLY A 200 -3.21 3.93 4.30
C GLY A 200 -2.70 4.11 5.73
N TYR A 201 -2.08 5.25 6.01
CA TYR A 201 -1.66 5.62 7.36
C TYR A 201 -1.78 7.13 7.58
N ASP A 202 -1.94 7.52 8.84
CA ASP A 202 -2.02 8.93 9.24
C ASP A 202 -0.64 9.60 9.14
N ILE A 203 -0.54 10.56 8.22
CA ILE A 203 0.70 11.28 7.89
C ILE A 203 1.22 12.14 9.04
N ASP A 204 0.38 12.42 10.03
CA ASP A 204 0.80 13.12 11.25
C ASP A 204 1.81 12.25 12.03
N TYR A 205 1.67 10.91 11.95
CA TYR A 205 2.57 9.93 12.56
C TYR A 205 3.78 9.58 11.67
N SER A 206 4.06 10.34 10.61
CA SER A 206 5.09 10.00 9.62
C SER A 206 6.47 9.70 10.24
N LYS A 207 6.81 10.36 11.36
CA LYS A 207 8.06 10.16 12.09
C LYS A 207 8.20 8.76 12.72
N PHE A 208 7.08 8.09 12.99
CA PHE A 208 7.02 6.75 13.56
C PHE A 208 7.04 5.64 12.52
N HIS A 209 7.01 5.99 11.22
CA HIS A 209 7.07 5.02 10.12
C HIS A 209 6.01 3.91 10.21
N LEU A 210 4.73 4.27 10.39
CA LEU A 210 3.62 3.32 10.49
C LEU A 210 3.59 2.28 9.36
N GLY A 211 3.80 2.74 8.11
CA GLY A 211 3.92 1.86 6.92
C GLY A 211 5.11 0.88 6.91
N PHE A 212 6.04 0.98 7.88
CA PHE A 212 7.11 0.00 8.08
C PHE A 212 6.75 -0.99 9.19
N ILE A 213 6.04 -0.53 10.23
CA ILE A 213 5.56 -1.36 11.32
C ILE A 213 4.44 -2.28 10.81
N ASP A 214 3.46 -1.72 10.10
CA ASP A 214 2.28 -2.45 9.63
C ASP A 214 2.61 -3.62 8.70
N MET A 215 3.58 -3.44 7.81
CA MET A 215 4.03 -4.45 6.86
C MET A 215 4.83 -5.54 7.58
N ALA A 216 5.67 -5.18 8.56
CA ALA A 216 6.37 -6.18 9.35
C ALA A 216 5.40 -7.06 10.13
N MET A 217 4.41 -6.45 10.77
CA MET A 217 3.38 -7.17 11.52
C MET A 217 2.51 -8.02 10.61
N SER A 218 2.13 -7.51 9.44
CA SER A 218 1.41 -8.30 8.44
C SER A 218 2.20 -9.53 8.02
N ILE A 219 3.50 -9.41 7.76
CA ILE A 219 4.35 -10.56 7.42
C ILE A 219 4.39 -11.57 8.58
N GLN A 220 4.57 -11.11 9.82
CA GLN A 220 4.52 -11.98 11.00
C GLN A 220 3.19 -12.73 11.11
N TRP A 221 2.08 -12.03 10.87
CA TRP A 221 0.76 -12.62 10.86
C TRP A 221 0.60 -13.67 9.75
N MET A 222 1.13 -13.41 8.55
CA MET A 222 1.09 -14.39 7.45
C MET A 222 1.83 -15.69 7.82
N PHE A 223 3.01 -15.58 8.45
CA PHE A 223 3.72 -16.77 8.97
C PHE A 223 2.88 -17.53 10.00
N ALA A 224 2.30 -16.82 10.97
CA ALA A 224 1.49 -17.42 12.03
C ALA A 224 0.21 -18.11 11.52
N ASN A 225 -0.26 -17.74 10.33
CA ASN A 225 -1.47 -18.30 9.71
C ASN A 225 -1.17 -19.27 8.56
N GLY A 226 0.08 -19.72 8.39
CA GLY A 226 0.43 -20.79 7.46
C GLY A 226 0.38 -20.40 5.98
N PHE A 227 0.58 -19.11 5.66
CA PHE A 227 0.70 -18.68 4.26
C PHE A 227 2.09 -19.01 3.70
N ASP A 228 2.14 -19.48 2.46
CA ASP A 228 3.37 -19.85 1.76
C ASP A 228 4.04 -18.66 1.09
N ARG A 229 3.25 -17.66 0.68
CA ARG A 229 3.74 -16.51 -0.08
C ARG A 229 2.95 -15.26 0.24
N TYR A 230 3.65 -14.14 0.27
CA TYR A 230 3.04 -12.81 0.32
C TYR A 230 3.49 -11.96 -0.87
N ASP A 231 2.62 -11.84 -1.87
CA ASP A 231 2.85 -11.07 -3.07
C ASP A 231 2.62 -9.58 -2.83
N LEU A 232 3.68 -8.80 -3.05
CA LEU A 232 3.66 -7.34 -2.87
C LEU A 232 3.15 -6.62 -4.13
N LEU A 233 2.83 -7.35 -5.20
CA LEU A 233 2.41 -6.89 -6.53
C LEU A 233 3.49 -6.07 -7.26
N LYS A 234 3.15 -5.60 -8.47
CA LYS A 234 3.98 -4.73 -9.31
C LYS A 234 4.07 -3.28 -8.78
N GLY A 235 5.05 -2.51 -9.23
CA GLY A 235 5.22 -1.09 -8.89
C GLY A 235 6.03 -0.83 -7.60
N TYR A 236 6.45 0.42 -7.38
CA TYR A 236 7.21 0.88 -6.19
C TYR A 236 8.38 -0.03 -5.73
N GLY A 237 9.13 -0.59 -6.68
CA GLY A 237 10.16 -1.60 -6.39
C GLY A 237 11.26 -1.14 -5.42
N TYR A 238 11.56 0.17 -5.35
CA TYR A 238 12.56 0.68 -4.39
C TYR A 238 12.13 0.43 -2.93
N TYR A 239 10.83 0.53 -2.63
CA TYR A 239 10.28 0.29 -1.30
C TYR A 239 10.18 -1.22 -1.04
N LYS A 240 9.71 -1.99 -2.03
CA LYS A 240 9.48 -3.45 -1.90
C LYS A 240 10.77 -4.25 -1.72
N LYS A 241 11.88 -3.81 -2.32
CA LYS A 241 13.22 -4.40 -2.16
C LYS A 241 13.73 -4.40 -0.71
N LYS A 242 13.12 -3.62 0.19
CA LYS A 242 13.42 -3.68 1.62
C LYS A 242 12.97 -4.99 2.27
N TRP A 243 11.92 -5.61 1.71
CA TRP A 243 11.24 -6.78 2.25
C TRP A 243 11.63 -8.08 1.56
N THR A 244 12.17 -8.00 0.36
CA THR A 244 12.47 -9.19 -0.42
C THR A 244 13.54 -8.92 -1.46
N ARG A 245 14.33 -9.95 -1.76
CA ARG A 245 15.20 -10.01 -2.94
C ARG A 245 14.52 -10.71 -4.11
N ASP A 246 13.45 -11.43 -3.84
CA ASP A 246 12.71 -12.21 -4.81
C ASP A 246 11.78 -11.30 -5.63
N SER A 247 11.81 -11.53 -6.93
CA SER A 247 11.00 -10.79 -7.88
C SER A 247 10.58 -11.70 -9.02
N TYR A 248 9.52 -11.33 -9.69
CA TYR A 248 9.03 -12.01 -10.88
C TYR A 248 8.65 -10.98 -11.93
N PHE A 249 8.53 -11.42 -13.18
CA PHE A 249 7.89 -10.60 -14.22
C PHE A 249 6.46 -11.05 -14.44
N CYS A 250 5.53 -10.09 -14.40
CA CYS A 250 4.16 -10.28 -14.86
C CYS A 250 4.14 -10.56 -16.36
N ARG A 251 3.09 -11.25 -16.81
CA ARG A 251 2.81 -11.56 -18.20
C ARG A 251 1.37 -11.19 -18.53
N ASP A 252 1.19 -10.58 -19.69
CA ASP A 252 -0.11 -10.51 -20.34
C ASP A 252 -0.26 -11.76 -21.21
N CYS A 253 -1.42 -12.41 -21.13
CA CYS A 253 -1.73 -13.64 -21.85
C CYS A 253 -2.91 -13.42 -22.79
N TYR A 254 -2.68 -13.64 -24.09
CA TYR A 254 -3.65 -13.51 -25.16
C TYR A 254 -4.08 -14.91 -25.61
N ILE A 255 -5.37 -15.20 -25.53
CA ILE A 255 -5.98 -16.47 -25.91
C ILE A 255 -6.89 -16.22 -27.11
N TYR A 256 -6.72 -16.98 -28.18
CA TYR A 256 -7.41 -16.76 -29.45
C TYR A 256 -7.50 -18.05 -30.28
N ASP A 257 -8.46 -18.13 -31.21
CA ASP A 257 -8.53 -19.22 -32.20
C ASP A 257 -7.57 -18.91 -33.37
N ARG A 258 -6.51 -19.73 -33.53
CA ARG A 258 -5.49 -19.52 -34.58
C ARG A 258 -5.99 -19.80 -35.98
N SER A 259 -7.13 -20.48 -36.12
CA SER A 259 -7.72 -20.80 -37.43
C SER A 259 -8.52 -19.66 -38.03
N ARG A 260 -8.71 -18.58 -37.27
CA ARG A 260 -9.52 -17.44 -37.64
C ARG A 260 -8.60 -16.26 -37.95
N PRO A 261 -8.51 -15.82 -39.22
CA PRO A 261 -7.56 -14.78 -39.64
C PRO A 261 -7.71 -13.47 -38.88
N VAL A 262 -8.95 -13.06 -38.59
CA VAL A 262 -9.24 -11.83 -37.83
C VAL A 262 -8.70 -11.92 -36.40
N ALA A 263 -9.03 -13.00 -35.67
CA ALA A 263 -8.54 -13.20 -34.29
C ALA A 263 -7.00 -13.33 -34.24
N TRP A 264 -6.41 -14.02 -35.20
CA TRP A 264 -4.96 -14.12 -35.36
C TRP A 264 -4.31 -12.75 -35.60
N GLY A 265 -4.84 -11.97 -36.55
CA GLY A 265 -4.33 -10.65 -36.91
C GLY A 265 -4.45 -9.62 -35.78
N VAL A 266 -5.63 -9.54 -35.15
CA VAL A 266 -5.87 -8.69 -33.96
C VAL A 266 -4.91 -9.06 -32.83
N THR A 267 -4.75 -10.35 -32.53
CA THR A 267 -3.83 -10.80 -31.48
C THR A 267 -2.39 -10.43 -31.80
N ARG A 268 -1.93 -10.63 -33.03
CA ARG A 268 -0.56 -10.27 -33.45
C ARG A 268 -0.31 -8.77 -33.30
N MET A 269 -1.28 -7.95 -33.70
CA MET A 269 -1.20 -6.50 -33.53
C MET A 269 -1.19 -6.09 -32.06
N SER A 270 -2.08 -6.63 -31.22
CA SER A 270 -2.11 -6.36 -29.76
C SER A 270 -0.80 -6.79 -29.08
N VAL A 271 -0.28 -7.97 -29.42
CA VAL A 271 1.01 -8.48 -28.91
C VAL A 271 2.16 -7.57 -29.33
N LEU A 272 2.21 -7.13 -30.59
CA LEU A 272 3.24 -6.22 -31.08
C LEU A 272 3.16 -4.87 -30.37
N LYS A 273 1.96 -4.27 -30.28
CA LYS A 273 1.70 -3.02 -29.56
C LYS A 273 2.16 -3.11 -28.10
N SER A 274 1.83 -4.20 -27.41
CA SER A 274 2.25 -4.45 -26.03
C SER A 274 3.76 -4.63 -25.91
N ARG A 275 4.41 -5.37 -26.82
CA ARG A 275 5.87 -5.52 -26.83
C ARG A 275 6.58 -4.19 -27.03
N ILE A 276 6.10 -3.37 -27.95
CA ILE A 276 6.64 -2.02 -28.19
C ILE A 276 6.44 -1.16 -26.93
N ARG A 277 5.22 -1.10 -26.39
CA ARG A 277 4.89 -0.34 -25.17
C ARG A 277 5.80 -0.70 -23.99
N TYR A 278 5.91 -1.99 -23.68
CA TYR A 278 6.70 -2.44 -22.54
C TYR A 278 8.21 -2.42 -22.81
N GLY A 279 8.63 -2.62 -24.06
CA GLY A 279 10.00 -2.42 -24.51
C GLY A 279 10.44 -0.97 -24.31
N LEU A 280 9.63 -0.02 -24.77
CA LEU A 280 9.84 1.42 -24.58
C LEU A 280 9.84 1.79 -23.10
N TYR A 281 8.88 1.29 -22.31
CA TYR A 281 8.84 1.52 -20.87
C TYR A 281 10.13 1.04 -20.17
N ARG A 282 10.61 -0.17 -20.47
CA ARG A 282 11.86 -0.71 -19.90
C ARG A 282 13.07 0.12 -20.33
N TRP A 283 13.12 0.50 -21.61
CA TRP A 283 14.17 1.35 -22.15
C TRP A 283 14.21 2.73 -21.48
N LEU A 284 13.04 3.37 -21.29
CA LEU A 284 12.91 4.66 -20.59
C LEU A 284 13.29 4.55 -19.11
N LYS A 285 12.86 3.48 -18.43
CA LYS A 285 13.14 3.24 -17.01
C LYS A 285 14.62 3.00 -16.72
N ASN A 286 15.34 2.40 -17.66
CA ASN A 286 16.77 2.08 -17.54
C ASN A 286 17.71 3.25 -17.90
N ARG A 287 17.17 4.36 -18.40
CA ARG A 287 17.91 5.61 -18.56
C ARG A 287 17.72 6.51 -17.33
N PRO A 288 18.68 7.39 -17.00
CA PRO A 288 18.47 8.46 -16.01
C PRO A 288 17.37 9.48 -16.42
N ALA A 289 16.62 9.20 -17.49
CA ALA A 289 15.46 9.94 -17.97
C ALA A 289 14.36 10.12 -16.92
N GLY A 290 14.32 9.32 -15.85
CA GLY A 290 13.45 9.57 -14.70
C GLY A 290 13.70 10.93 -14.02
N LYS A 291 14.92 11.48 -14.12
CA LYS A 291 15.24 12.86 -13.68
C LYS A 291 14.73 13.89 -14.69
N LEU A 292 14.85 13.62 -15.98
CA LEU A 292 14.38 14.49 -17.08
C LEU A 292 12.86 14.57 -17.17
N VAL A 293 12.14 13.46 -16.98
CA VAL A 293 10.66 13.45 -16.97
C VAL A 293 10.12 14.12 -15.71
N LYS A 294 10.79 13.97 -14.56
CA LYS A 294 10.46 14.74 -13.35
C LYS A 294 10.78 16.23 -13.51
N SER A 295 11.88 16.60 -14.16
CA SER A 295 12.22 18.00 -14.42
C SER A 295 11.25 18.60 -15.44
N LEU A 296 10.98 17.93 -16.56
CA LEU A 296 10.03 18.37 -17.58
C LEU A 296 8.59 18.44 -17.05
N ARG A 297 8.15 17.50 -16.19
CA ARG A 297 6.86 17.62 -15.50
C ARG A 297 6.83 18.82 -14.55
N LYS A 298 7.93 19.15 -13.87
CA LYS A 298 8.04 20.38 -13.05
C LYS A 298 8.10 21.67 -13.88
N THR A 299 8.57 21.61 -15.12
CA THR A 299 8.68 22.78 -16.01
C THR A 299 7.40 23.00 -16.81
N ILE A 300 6.67 21.93 -17.19
CA ILE A 300 5.44 21.99 -17.97
C ILE A 300 4.21 22.13 -17.08
N ALA A 301 4.18 21.46 -15.92
CA ALA A 301 3.33 21.91 -14.83
C ALA A 301 4.04 23.11 -14.20
N GLY A 302 3.85 24.31 -14.78
CA GLY A 302 4.17 25.57 -14.10
C GLY A 302 3.66 25.52 -12.65
N PRO A 303 4.22 26.31 -11.71
CA PRO A 303 3.99 26.15 -10.28
C PRO A 303 2.52 25.89 -10.04
N ARG A 304 2.18 24.62 -9.78
CA ARG A 304 0.80 24.25 -9.50
C ARG A 304 0.57 24.96 -8.19
N ASN A 305 -0.22 26.03 -8.24
CA ASN A 305 -0.84 26.62 -7.08
C ASN A 305 -1.54 25.46 -6.38
N ALA A 306 -0.84 24.87 -5.40
CA ALA A 306 -1.52 24.16 -4.34
C ALA A 306 -2.48 25.20 -3.78
N GLY A 307 -3.77 25.05 -4.09
CA GLY A 307 -4.78 25.97 -3.60
C GLY A 307 -4.66 26.05 -2.09
N GLY A 308 -4.43 27.27 -1.59
CA GLY A 308 -4.14 27.59 -0.19
C GLY A 308 -2.64 27.62 0.11
N ALA A 309 -2.14 28.77 0.56
CA ALA A 309 -0.85 28.86 1.23
C ALA A 309 -0.83 27.80 2.35
N ALA A 310 -0.06 26.72 2.15
CA ALA A 310 0.03 25.66 3.13
C ALA A 310 0.84 26.20 4.30
N SER A 311 0.17 26.42 5.45
CA SER A 311 0.85 26.93 6.63
C SER A 311 2.04 26.05 6.99
N ARG A 312 3.21 26.67 7.13
CA ARG A 312 4.47 25.99 7.41
C ARG A 312 4.79 26.13 8.89
N VAL A 313 4.91 25.01 9.59
CA VAL A 313 5.35 25.03 10.99
C VAL A 313 6.87 24.97 11.04
N ILE A 314 7.46 25.96 11.70
CA ILE A 314 8.87 25.99 12.07
C ILE A 314 8.99 25.49 13.51
N GLU A 315 9.75 24.42 13.66
CA GLU A 315 10.12 23.88 14.96
C GLU A 315 11.20 24.76 15.60
N GLY A 316 10.87 25.40 16.72
CA GLY A 316 11.81 26.15 17.55
C GLY A 316 12.72 25.23 18.36
N GLY A 317 13.66 25.83 19.08
CA GLY A 317 14.56 25.11 19.99
C GLY A 317 13.89 24.69 21.31
N PRO A 318 14.63 23.99 22.19
CA PRO A 318 14.22 23.80 23.58
C PRO A 318 13.85 25.16 24.20
N ALA A 319 12.71 25.21 24.88
CA ALA A 319 12.21 26.46 25.45
C ALA A 319 11.95 26.30 26.94
N GLU A 320 12.51 27.18 27.75
CA GLU A 320 12.11 27.29 29.15
C GLU A 320 10.71 27.92 29.19
N ILE A 321 9.77 27.20 29.78
CA ILE A 321 8.37 27.64 29.79
C ILE A 321 8.21 28.72 30.84
N GLN A 322 7.96 29.94 30.39
CA GLN A 322 7.61 31.09 31.20
C GLN A 322 6.08 31.12 31.40
N PRO A 323 5.54 30.77 32.59
CA PRO A 323 4.10 30.65 32.82
C PRO A 323 3.31 31.91 32.45
N GLU A 324 3.92 33.08 32.61
CA GLU A 324 3.36 34.38 32.26
C GLU A 324 3.05 34.54 30.76
N LYS A 325 3.73 33.79 29.88
CA LYS A 325 3.54 33.82 28.41
C LYS A 325 2.58 32.76 27.89
N LEU A 326 2.15 31.81 28.71
CA LEU A 326 1.24 30.74 28.33
C LEU A 326 -0.20 31.26 28.21
N GLY A 327 -0.77 31.14 27.01
CA GLY A 327 -2.19 31.37 26.74
C GLY A 327 -3.04 30.14 27.05
N LEU A 328 -4.12 30.00 26.28
CA LEU A 328 -5.05 28.87 26.41
C LEU A 328 -4.38 27.54 26.04
N GLU A 329 -4.76 26.48 26.75
CA GLU A 329 -4.43 25.11 26.35
C GLU A 329 -5.21 24.73 25.08
N ILE A 330 -4.54 24.07 24.16
CA ILE A 330 -5.02 23.71 22.83
C ILE A 330 -5.23 22.21 22.73
N ASP A 331 -6.38 21.82 22.22
CA ASP A 331 -6.67 20.43 21.86
C ASP A 331 -6.44 20.21 20.36
N ILE A 332 -5.22 19.77 20.03
CA ILE A 332 -4.82 19.52 18.64
C ILE A 332 -5.59 18.37 17.98
N GLU A 333 -6.30 17.50 18.72
CA GLU A 333 -7.07 16.39 18.16
C GLU A 333 -8.49 16.79 17.79
N ASN A 334 -9.13 17.63 18.61
CA ASN A 334 -10.54 17.98 18.45
C ASN A 334 -10.78 19.37 17.82
N GLN A 335 -9.74 20.19 17.68
CA GLN A 335 -9.83 21.53 17.07
C GLN A 335 -9.17 21.53 15.67
N PRO A 336 -9.97 21.55 14.57
CA PRO A 336 -9.47 21.43 13.20
C PRO A 336 -8.45 22.49 12.78
N GLU A 337 -8.57 23.71 13.29
CA GLU A 337 -7.68 24.85 13.05
C GLU A 337 -6.25 24.59 13.50
N TYR A 338 -6.05 23.75 14.51
CA TYR A 338 -4.72 23.40 15.04
C TYR A 338 -4.16 22.09 14.48
N ARG A 339 -4.83 21.48 13.49
CA ARG A 339 -4.37 20.22 12.88
C ARG A 339 -2.94 20.30 12.35
N VAL A 340 -2.52 21.47 11.88
CA VAL A 340 -1.17 21.72 11.36
C VAL A 340 -0.07 21.44 12.42
N LEU A 341 -0.40 21.53 13.70
CA LEU A 341 0.51 21.29 14.81
C LEU A 341 0.76 19.80 15.09
N ARG A 342 -0.13 18.89 14.67
CA ARG A 342 -0.04 17.45 15.02
C ARG A 342 1.29 16.84 14.62
N GLN A 343 1.70 17.01 13.38
CA GLN A 343 2.93 16.37 12.88
C GLN A 343 4.20 16.86 13.63
N PRO A 344 4.43 18.18 13.83
CA PRO A 344 5.50 18.67 14.68
C PRO A 344 5.43 18.19 16.13
N VAL A 345 4.23 18.19 16.73
CA VAL A 345 4.02 17.73 18.11
C VAL A 345 4.35 16.24 18.26
N TYR A 346 3.87 15.39 17.36
CA TYR A 346 4.17 13.97 17.38
C TYR A 346 5.66 13.70 17.12
N ARG A 347 6.32 14.55 16.32
CA ARG A 347 7.77 14.49 16.13
C ARG A 347 8.53 14.86 17.41
N PHE A 348 8.04 15.85 18.17
CA PHE A 348 8.57 16.15 19.50
C PHE A 348 8.49 14.91 20.40
N LEU A 349 7.32 14.26 20.50
CA LEU A 349 7.13 13.02 21.28
C LEU A 349 8.11 11.93 20.86
N PHE A 350 8.31 11.74 19.56
CA PHE A 350 9.27 10.77 19.04
C PHE A 350 10.69 11.01 19.58
N TYR A 351 11.14 12.26 19.66
CA TYR A 351 12.49 12.59 20.12
C TYR A 351 12.59 12.61 21.65
N SER A 352 11.57 13.14 22.33
CA SER A 352 11.52 13.25 23.78
C SER A 352 11.31 11.90 24.48
N ARG A 353 10.72 10.91 23.79
CA ARG A 353 10.30 9.59 24.33
C ARG A 353 9.25 9.73 25.43
N GLU A 354 8.36 10.70 25.28
CA GLU A 354 7.33 11.00 26.28
C GLU A 354 5.95 10.52 25.79
N ALA A 355 5.07 10.19 26.72
CA ALA A 355 3.74 9.71 26.41
C ALA A 355 2.82 10.89 26.05
N TYR A 356 1.96 10.69 25.07
CA TYR A 356 0.99 11.67 24.58
C TYR A 356 0.06 12.16 25.71
N ARG A 357 -0.31 11.30 26.66
CA ARG A 357 -1.13 11.67 27.83
C ARG A 357 -0.51 12.74 28.73
N ASP A 358 0.83 12.83 28.75
CA ASP A 358 1.58 13.80 29.54
C ASP A 358 1.83 15.11 28.76
N LEU A 359 1.45 15.15 27.49
CA LEU A 359 1.64 16.29 26.61
C LEU A 359 0.57 17.36 26.86
N ARG A 360 1.00 18.62 26.87
CA ARG A 360 0.13 19.79 26.83
C ARG A 360 0.64 20.76 25.76
N VAL A 361 -0.28 21.39 25.03
CA VAL A 361 0.04 22.39 24.00
C VAL A 361 -0.66 23.68 24.38
N TYR A 362 0.02 24.81 24.28
CA TYR A 362 -0.52 26.12 24.65
C TYR A 362 -0.28 27.13 23.53
N ALA A 363 -1.23 28.05 23.33
CA ALA A 363 -0.99 29.27 22.57
C ALA A 363 -0.04 30.21 23.33
N HIS A 364 0.65 31.11 22.64
CA HIS A 364 1.29 32.26 23.27
C HIS A 364 0.27 33.37 23.53
N LYS A 365 0.33 34.04 24.69
CA LYS A 365 -0.66 35.09 25.05
C LYS A 365 -0.72 36.27 24.06
N GLU A 366 0.43 36.65 23.52
CA GLU A 366 0.59 37.87 22.70
C GLU A 366 0.91 37.57 21.22
N ARG A 367 1.03 36.28 20.84
CA ARG A 367 1.48 35.88 19.50
C ARG A 367 0.67 34.70 18.99
N ASP A 368 -0.22 34.96 18.04
CA ASP A 368 -1.11 33.93 17.49
C ASP A 368 -0.38 32.89 16.64
N ASP A 369 0.83 33.21 16.17
CA ASP A 369 1.67 32.33 15.37
C ASP A 369 2.58 31.42 16.22
N LEU A 370 2.66 31.62 17.53
CA LEU A 370 3.60 30.96 18.43
C LEU A 370 2.88 30.03 19.40
N PHE A 371 3.38 28.79 19.50
CA PHE A 371 2.82 27.73 20.34
C PHE A 371 3.91 27.12 21.21
N PHE A 372 3.51 26.63 22.38
CA PHE A 372 4.38 25.91 23.31
C PHE A 372 3.94 24.46 23.43
N ILE A 373 4.88 23.54 23.24
CA ILE A 373 4.74 22.14 23.56
C ILE A 373 5.39 21.89 24.92
N ARG A 374 4.64 21.29 25.84
CA ARG A 374 5.11 20.86 27.16
C ARG A 374 4.90 19.36 27.31
N GLY A 375 5.99 18.62 27.40
CA GLY A 375 5.99 17.26 27.93
C GLY A 375 6.20 17.24 29.45
N ARG A 376 6.36 16.04 30.00
CA ARG A 376 6.79 15.78 31.37
C ARG A 376 8.18 16.35 31.67
N ASN A 377 9.13 16.16 30.76
CA ASN A 377 10.55 16.49 31.00
C ASN A 377 11.11 17.52 30.03
N LYS A 378 10.51 17.65 28.84
CA LYS A 378 11.00 18.54 27.79
C LYS A 378 9.92 19.49 27.32
N SER A 379 10.37 20.58 26.72
CA SER A 379 9.51 21.61 26.15
C SER A 379 10.13 22.18 24.89
N GLN A 380 9.29 22.63 23.98
CA GLN A 380 9.69 23.15 22.67
C GLN A 380 8.68 24.21 22.22
N THR A 381 9.13 25.18 21.44
CA THR A 381 8.24 26.13 20.75
C THR A 381 7.97 25.71 19.30
N LEU A 382 6.79 26.06 18.79
CA LEU A 382 6.44 25.94 17.37
C LEU A 382 5.97 27.30 16.86
N VAL A 383 6.41 27.69 15.66
CA VAL A 383 5.94 28.90 14.98
C VAL A 383 5.19 28.49 13.71
N VAL A 384 3.96 28.94 13.52
CA VAL A 384 3.15 28.68 12.32
C VAL A 384 3.22 29.88 11.39
N GLN A 385 3.81 29.70 10.21
CA GLN A 385 3.82 30.73 9.16
C GLN A 385 2.65 30.48 8.20
N HIS A 386 1.81 31.50 8.03
CA HIS A 386 0.67 31.47 7.10
C HIS A 386 1.08 31.80 5.66
#